data_AF-A0A3B8HGL2-F1
#
_entry.id   AF-A0A3B8HGL2-F1
#
_cell.length_a   1.000
_cell.length_b   1.000
_cell.length_c   1.000
_cell.angle_alpha   90.00
_cell.angle_beta   90.00
_cell.angle_gamma   90.00
#
_symmetry.space_group_name_H-M   'P 1'
#
loop_
_entity.id
_entity.type
_entity.pdbx_description
1 polymer ?
#
loop_
_entity_poly.entity_id
_entity_poly.type
_entity_poly.pdbx_seq_one_letter_code
_entity_poly.pdbx_strand_id
1 'polypeptide(L)'
;KPVMDGFVLGIAIFVVVGQLNKLFGVPKPEGNTVEKLVGIIKELPQANWVTFAVGATALALLFLLPRWNKKIPAGLVVLFGYIGLSAALDLHGKYGVAIVGTLPKGLPSFAFPRVPFTTYLAMILPAIGVLLVAYSEALGVAQEFAEKHGYDVDPNQELNAHAGANIVSALFGGMLASGSMSASAVKEGAGARTQMSNLVTWVATIITVLFLTPLFTSLPEAVLG
;
A
#
# COMPACT_ATOMS: atom_id res chain seq x y z
N LYS A 1 -17.18 -13.23 12.02
CA LYS A 1 -17.55 -11.79 11.94
C LYS A 1 -16.87 -10.98 13.05
N PRO A 2 -17.18 -11.12 14.36
CA PRO A 2 -16.62 -10.24 15.40
C PRO A 2 -15.08 -10.24 15.50
N VAL A 3 -14.42 -11.38 15.28
CA VAL A 3 -12.95 -11.47 15.28
C VAL A 3 -12.33 -10.74 14.08
N MET A 4 -12.95 -10.88 12.89
CA MET A 4 -12.49 -10.18 11.68
C MET A 4 -12.71 -8.68 11.81
N ASP A 5 -13.84 -8.25 12.35
CA ASP A 5 -14.15 -6.82 12.56
C ASP A 5 -13.15 -6.18 13.53
N GLY A 6 -12.83 -6.86 14.65
CA GLY A 6 -11.82 -6.40 15.59
C GLY A 6 -10.41 -6.36 14.98
N PHE A 7 -10.05 -7.35 14.17
CA PHE A 7 -8.78 -7.39 13.45
C PHE A 7 -8.65 -6.26 12.42
N VAL A 8 -9.67 -6.03 11.60
CA VAL A 8 -9.71 -4.94 10.61
C VAL A 8 -9.61 -3.57 11.29
N LEU A 9 -10.33 -3.36 12.40
CA LEU A 9 -10.22 -2.13 13.18
C LEU A 9 -8.82 -1.94 13.76
N GLY A 10 -8.21 -3.00 14.30
CA GLY A 10 -6.84 -2.97 14.82
C GLY A 10 -5.81 -2.60 13.75
N ILE A 11 -5.91 -3.20 12.56
CA ILE A 11 -5.07 -2.84 11.41
C ILE A 11 -5.32 -1.40 10.98
N ALA A 12 -6.57 -0.96 10.91
CA ALA A 12 -6.89 0.41 10.53
C ALA A 12 -6.20 1.42 11.47
N ILE A 13 -6.28 1.21 12.79
CA ILE A 13 -5.59 2.03 13.78
C ILE A 13 -4.06 1.98 13.57
N PHE A 14 -3.51 0.77 13.41
CA PHE A 14 -2.06 0.57 13.18
C PHE A 14 -1.57 1.33 11.94
N VAL A 15 -2.30 1.24 10.82
CA VAL A 15 -1.97 1.91 9.56
C VAL A 15 -2.09 3.42 9.72
N VAL A 16 -3.20 3.94 10.29
CA VAL A 16 -3.40 5.38 10.51
C VAL A 16 -2.25 5.95 11.32
N VAL A 17 -1.96 5.37 12.50
CA VAL A 17 -0.84 5.82 13.35
C VAL A 17 0.50 5.72 12.62
N GLY A 18 0.68 4.68 11.80
CA GLY A 18 1.88 4.47 10.99
C GLY A 18 2.10 5.47 9.87
N GLN A 19 1.08 6.24 9.46
CA GLN A 19 1.20 7.28 8.42
C GLN A 19 1.15 8.71 8.98
N LEU A 20 0.68 8.91 10.23
CA LEU A 20 0.56 10.25 10.83
C LEU A 20 1.87 11.05 10.78
N ASN A 21 3.03 10.40 10.92
CA ASN A 21 4.32 11.08 10.86
C ASN A 21 4.55 11.74 9.49
N LYS A 22 4.13 11.09 8.38
CA LYS A 22 4.22 11.66 7.03
C LYS A 22 3.25 12.81 6.84
N LEU A 23 2.05 12.70 7.40
CA LEU A 23 1.03 13.75 7.31
C LEU A 23 1.49 15.03 8.02
N PHE A 24 2.08 14.92 9.20
CA PHE A 24 2.59 16.07 9.97
C PHE A 24 4.02 16.48 9.59
N GLY A 25 4.71 15.70 8.76
CA GLY A 25 6.11 15.95 8.38
C GLY A 25 7.09 15.85 9.55
N VAL A 26 6.82 14.95 10.50
CA VAL A 26 7.69 14.70 11.67
C VAL A 26 8.49 13.40 11.50
N PRO A 27 9.66 13.27 12.13
CA PRO A 27 10.43 12.03 12.13
C PRO A 27 9.57 10.85 12.59
N LYS A 28 9.78 9.68 11.97
CA LYS A 28 9.05 8.46 12.33
C LYS A 28 9.53 7.96 13.69
N PRO A 29 8.69 7.93 14.74
CA PRO A 29 9.11 7.38 16.01
C PRO A 29 9.27 5.86 15.94
N GLU A 30 10.17 5.34 16.76
CA GLU A 30 10.37 3.90 16.92
C GLU A 30 9.38 3.32 17.93
N GLY A 31 9.28 1.99 17.96
CA GLY A 31 8.47 1.27 18.94
C GLY A 31 7.10 0.81 18.45
N ASN A 32 6.25 0.44 19.41
CA ASN A 32 4.90 -0.06 19.18
C ASN A 32 3.92 1.05 18.76
N THR A 33 2.69 0.71 18.43
CA THR A 33 1.67 1.67 17.96
C THR A 33 1.42 2.81 18.96
N VAL A 34 1.40 2.51 20.26
CA VAL A 34 1.15 3.52 21.31
C VAL A 34 2.35 4.45 21.45
N GLU A 35 3.57 3.89 21.46
CA GLU A 35 4.82 4.65 21.52
C GLU A 35 4.96 5.58 20.31
N LYS A 36 4.59 5.11 19.12
CA LYS A 36 4.53 5.94 17.90
C LYS A 36 3.56 7.09 18.03
N LEU A 37 2.35 6.83 18.51
CA LEU A 37 1.33 7.87 18.68
C LEU A 37 1.80 8.94 19.67
N VAL A 38 2.34 8.52 20.82
CA VAL A 38 2.88 9.45 21.84
C VAL A 38 4.07 10.23 21.30
N GLY A 39 4.96 9.57 20.55
CA GLY A 39 6.09 10.22 19.88
C GLY A 39 5.65 11.31 18.91
N ILE A 40 4.66 11.01 18.05
CA ILE A 40 4.10 11.99 17.12
C ILE A 40 3.50 13.18 17.86
N ILE A 41 2.72 12.94 18.93
CA ILE A 41 2.11 14.02 19.73
C ILE A 41 3.17 14.95 20.33
N LYS A 42 4.29 14.40 20.80
CA LYS A 42 5.41 15.19 21.35
C LYS A 42 6.11 16.04 20.29
N GLU A 43 6.16 15.56 19.05
CA GLU A 43 6.81 16.26 17.93
C GLU A 43 5.87 17.22 17.17
N LEU A 44 4.56 17.24 17.48
CA LEU A 44 3.60 18.15 16.87
C LEU A 44 4.00 19.64 16.89
N PRO A 45 4.64 20.18 17.94
CA PRO A 45 5.12 21.58 17.91
C PRO A 45 6.17 21.86 16.83
N GLN A 46 6.87 20.83 16.35
CA GLN A 46 7.86 20.90 15.26
C GLN A 46 7.29 20.47 13.91
N ALA A 47 5.98 20.20 13.82
CA ALA A 47 5.33 19.74 12.60
C ALA A 47 5.41 20.79 11.48
N ASN A 48 5.51 20.29 10.26
CA ASN A 48 5.46 21.13 9.07
C ASN A 48 4.00 21.33 8.64
N TRP A 49 3.47 22.52 8.91
CA TRP A 49 2.09 22.86 8.55
C TRP A 49 1.81 22.85 7.04
N VAL A 50 2.82 23.06 6.21
CA VAL A 50 2.67 22.94 4.74
C VAL A 50 2.52 21.48 4.35
N THR A 51 3.30 20.58 4.95
CA THR A 51 3.14 19.12 4.78
C THR A 51 1.75 18.66 5.21
N PHE A 52 1.27 19.15 6.36
CA PHE A 52 -0.09 18.86 6.82
C PHE A 52 -1.15 19.37 5.84
N ALA A 53 -1.02 20.60 5.34
CA ALA A 53 -1.94 21.15 4.36
C ALA A 53 -1.97 20.32 3.08
N VAL A 54 -0.80 19.90 2.56
CA VAL A 54 -0.67 19.01 1.38
C VAL A 54 -1.37 17.68 1.62
N GLY A 55 -1.12 17.01 2.75
CA GLY A 55 -1.77 15.74 3.09
C GLY A 55 -3.28 15.88 3.26
N ALA A 56 -3.73 16.88 4.02
CA ALA A 56 -5.15 17.13 4.27
C ALA A 56 -5.93 17.45 2.98
N THR A 57 -5.34 18.25 2.09
CA THR A 57 -5.96 18.60 0.81
C THR A 57 -5.90 17.43 -0.19
N ALA A 58 -4.83 16.62 -0.21
CA ALA A 58 -4.78 15.37 -0.97
C ALA A 58 -5.90 14.41 -0.53
N LEU A 59 -6.06 14.20 0.79
CA LEU A 59 -7.12 13.38 1.35
C LEU A 59 -8.51 13.91 0.99
N ALA A 60 -8.72 15.22 1.13
CA ALA A 60 -9.99 15.86 0.74
C ALA A 60 -10.29 15.63 -0.74
N LEU A 61 -9.32 15.79 -1.64
CA LEU A 61 -9.49 15.53 -3.07
C LEU A 61 -9.83 14.07 -3.37
N LEU A 62 -9.17 13.11 -2.70
CA LEU A 62 -9.47 11.68 -2.85
C LEU A 62 -10.93 11.35 -2.49
N PHE A 63 -11.51 12.04 -1.51
CA PHE A 63 -12.92 11.85 -1.12
C PHE A 63 -13.92 12.68 -1.93
N LEU A 64 -13.54 13.86 -2.42
CA LEU A 64 -14.44 14.79 -3.11
C LEU A 64 -14.53 14.51 -4.62
N LEU A 65 -13.42 14.18 -5.29
CA LEU A 65 -13.42 13.92 -6.75
C LEU A 65 -14.41 12.81 -7.15
N PRO A 66 -14.41 11.63 -6.49
CA PRO A 66 -15.32 10.54 -6.86
C PRO A 66 -16.79 10.89 -6.63
N ARG A 67 -17.09 11.84 -5.73
CA ARG A 67 -18.46 12.33 -5.50
C ARG A 67 -18.97 13.20 -6.65
N TRP A 68 -18.08 13.94 -7.30
CA TRP A 68 -18.43 14.73 -8.48
C TRP A 68 -18.48 13.88 -9.75
N ASN A 69 -17.49 13.03 -9.97
CA ASN A 69 -17.46 12.16 -11.14
C ASN A 69 -16.72 10.85 -10.85
N LYS A 70 -17.49 9.77 -10.73
CA LYS A 70 -16.99 8.40 -10.51
C LYS A 70 -16.08 7.87 -11.63
N LYS A 71 -16.08 8.50 -12.81
CA LYS A 71 -15.21 8.11 -13.93
C LYS A 71 -13.78 8.66 -13.79
N ILE A 72 -13.54 9.63 -12.91
CA ILE A 72 -12.22 10.23 -12.75
C ILE A 72 -11.40 9.37 -11.78
N PRO A 73 -10.21 8.87 -12.17
CA PRO A 73 -9.33 8.14 -11.27
C PRO A 73 -8.67 9.11 -10.29
N ALA A 74 -9.38 9.40 -9.19
CA ALA A 74 -8.97 10.42 -8.20
C ALA A 74 -7.53 10.22 -7.71
N GLY A 75 -7.10 8.97 -7.48
CA GLY A 75 -5.73 8.64 -7.10
C GLY A 75 -4.68 9.13 -8.10
N LEU A 76 -4.91 8.93 -9.40
CA LEU A 76 -3.98 9.41 -10.44
C LEU A 76 -3.98 10.94 -10.55
N VAL A 77 -5.15 11.57 -10.44
CA VAL A 77 -5.26 13.03 -10.49
C VAL A 77 -4.52 13.68 -9.33
N VAL A 78 -4.72 13.17 -8.11
CA VAL A 78 -4.02 13.65 -6.92
C VAL A 78 -2.51 13.42 -7.06
N LEU A 79 -2.10 12.21 -7.48
CA LEU A 79 -0.69 11.86 -7.67
C LEU A 79 0.03 12.80 -8.65
N PHE A 80 -0.45 12.91 -9.88
CA PHE A 80 0.18 13.78 -10.90
C PHE A 80 -0.01 15.26 -10.60
N GLY A 81 -1.13 15.64 -9.98
CA GLY A 81 -1.38 17.01 -9.54
C GLY A 81 -0.35 17.48 -8.51
N TYR A 82 -0.04 16.66 -7.51
CA TYR A 82 0.97 17.00 -6.50
C TYR A 82 2.40 16.89 -7.00
N ILE A 83 2.71 16.01 -7.95
CA ILE A 83 4.01 15.99 -8.64
C ILE A 83 4.24 17.34 -9.35
N GLY A 84 3.24 17.80 -10.11
CA GLY A 84 3.29 19.08 -10.82
C GLY A 84 3.36 20.27 -9.86
N LEU A 85 2.53 20.27 -8.81
CA LEU A 85 2.53 21.32 -7.79
C LEU A 85 3.86 21.40 -7.04
N SER A 86 4.42 20.25 -6.65
CA SER A 86 5.70 20.15 -5.97
C SER A 86 6.84 20.68 -6.84
N ALA A 87 6.84 20.34 -8.13
CA ALA A 87 7.83 20.84 -9.09
C ALA A 87 7.68 22.34 -9.37
N ALA A 88 6.46 22.88 -9.44
CA ALA A 88 6.21 24.29 -9.75
C ALA A 88 6.51 25.22 -8.56
N LEU A 89 6.17 24.79 -7.34
CA LEU A 89 6.31 25.60 -6.13
C LEU A 89 7.61 25.31 -5.35
N ASP A 90 8.36 24.29 -5.75
CA ASP A 90 9.55 23.80 -5.03
C ASP A 90 9.23 23.51 -3.55
N LEU A 91 8.23 22.64 -3.33
CA LEU A 91 7.73 22.33 -1.98
C LEU A 91 8.81 21.76 -1.05
N HIS A 92 9.76 21.02 -1.61
CA HIS A 92 10.88 20.48 -0.86
C HIS A 92 11.88 21.58 -0.47
N GLY A 93 12.39 22.34 -1.45
CA GLY A 93 13.45 23.32 -1.21
C GLY A 93 12.98 24.53 -0.39
N LYS A 94 11.77 25.04 -0.65
CA LYS A 94 11.25 26.26 0.00
C LYS A 94 10.49 26.00 1.30
N TYR A 95 9.77 24.89 1.37
CA TYR A 95 8.83 24.63 2.46
C TYR A 95 9.21 23.40 3.29
N GLY A 96 10.32 22.71 2.98
CA GLY A 96 10.79 21.56 3.76
C GLY A 96 9.83 20.36 3.72
N VAL A 97 8.99 20.26 2.69
CA VAL A 97 8.09 19.11 2.54
C VAL A 97 8.91 17.88 2.15
N ALA A 98 8.72 16.78 2.88
CA ALA A 98 9.37 15.52 2.57
C ALA A 98 8.85 14.98 1.23
N ILE A 99 9.76 14.54 0.36
CA ILE A 99 9.46 13.96 -0.94
C ILE A 99 10.03 12.54 -1.02
N VAL A 100 9.48 11.72 -1.91
CA VAL A 100 9.92 10.34 -2.14
C VAL A 100 11.40 10.25 -2.50
N GLY A 101 11.92 11.21 -3.27
CA GLY A 101 13.34 11.24 -3.64
C GLY A 101 13.70 10.16 -4.68
N THR A 102 14.94 9.67 -4.63
CA THR A 102 15.45 8.76 -5.66
C THR A 102 14.98 7.33 -5.46
N LEU A 103 14.21 6.83 -6.42
CA LEU A 103 13.78 5.43 -6.47
C LEU A 103 14.78 4.55 -7.24
N PRO A 104 14.99 3.30 -6.81
CA PRO A 104 15.78 2.34 -7.57
C PRO A 104 15.13 2.10 -8.94
N LYS A 105 15.95 2.10 -9.99
CA LYS A 105 15.50 1.87 -11.38
C LYS A 105 15.71 0.41 -11.77
N GLY A 106 14.86 -0.07 -12.66
CA GLY A 106 14.98 -1.42 -13.23
C GLY A 106 14.17 -2.47 -12.48
N LEU A 107 14.16 -3.68 -13.03
CA LEU A 107 13.46 -4.81 -12.43
C LEU A 107 14.22 -5.31 -11.19
N PRO A 108 13.51 -5.86 -10.19
CA PRO A 108 14.16 -6.52 -9.07
C PRO A 108 15.05 -7.66 -9.59
N SER A 109 16.25 -7.77 -9.04
CA SER A 109 17.15 -8.89 -9.31
C SER A 109 16.72 -10.13 -8.51
N PHE A 110 17.01 -11.31 -9.05
CA PHE A 110 16.89 -12.55 -8.29
C PHE A 110 17.76 -12.47 -7.03
N ALA A 111 17.14 -12.67 -5.86
CA ALA A 111 17.75 -12.61 -4.56
C ALA A 111 17.45 -13.90 -3.80
N PHE A 112 18.48 -14.72 -3.58
CA PHE A 112 18.35 -15.88 -2.71
C PHE A 112 18.66 -15.46 -1.26
N PRO A 113 17.74 -15.67 -0.30
CA PRO A 113 17.96 -15.24 1.09
C PRO A 113 19.11 -16.01 1.73
N ARG A 114 20.25 -15.33 1.91
CA ARG A 114 21.43 -15.85 2.61
C ARG A 114 21.38 -15.45 4.09
N VAL A 115 20.51 -16.12 4.85
CA VAL A 115 20.42 -15.94 6.32
C VAL A 115 20.84 -17.22 7.06
N PRO A 116 21.38 -17.10 8.28
CA PRO A 116 21.71 -18.26 9.11
C PRO A 116 20.51 -19.18 9.30
N PHE A 117 20.77 -20.48 9.41
CA PHE A 117 19.71 -21.48 9.66
C PHE A 117 18.90 -21.18 10.94
N THR A 118 19.54 -20.59 11.94
CA THR A 118 18.89 -20.15 13.19
C THR A 118 17.82 -19.08 12.94
N THR A 119 18.03 -18.17 11.97
CA THR A 119 17.05 -17.16 11.59
C THR A 119 15.82 -17.81 10.95
N TYR A 120 16.01 -18.82 10.09
CA TYR A 120 14.88 -19.57 9.52
C TYR A 120 14.02 -20.20 10.62
N LEU A 121 14.64 -20.89 11.59
CA LEU A 121 13.92 -21.49 12.71
C LEU A 121 13.16 -20.44 13.55
N ALA A 122 13.79 -19.29 13.83
CA ALA A 122 13.17 -18.20 14.58
C ALA A 122 11.97 -17.58 13.84
N MET A 123 11.95 -17.64 12.50
CA MET A 123 10.88 -17.08 11.69
C MET A 123 9.72 -18.04 11.40
N ILE A 124 9.83 -19.35 11.71
CA ILE A 124 8.75 -20.32 11.44
C ILE A 124 7.44 -19.88 12.11
N LEU A 125 7.47 -19.61 13.42
CA LEU A 125 6.25 -19.29 14.15
C LEU A 125 5.62 -17.95 13.71
N PRO A 126 6.39 -16.85 13.56
CA PRO A 126 5.88 -15.63 12.95
C PRO A 126 5.33 -15.85 11.53
N ALA A 127 6.04 -16.62 10.69
CA ALA A 127 5.64 -16.86 9.30
C ALA A 127 4.31 -17.63 9.21
N ILE A 128 4.08 -18.62 10.08
CA ILE A 128 2.80 -19.31 10.19
C ILE A 128 1.69 -18.31 10.56
N GLY A 129 1.96 -17.41 11.53
CA GLY A 129 1.00 -16.37 11.91
C GLY A 129 0.62 -15.47 10.74
N VAL A 130 1.60 -14.95 9.99
CA VAL A 130 1.34 -14.10 8.83
C VAL A 130 0.66 -14.88 7.70
N LEU A 131 1.06 -16.14 7.45
CA LEU A 131 0.42 -17.01 6.46
C LEU A 131 -1.06 -17.21 6.74
N LEU A 132 -1.41 -17.59 7.98
CA LEU A 132 -2.80 -17.84 8.36
C LEU A 132 -3.66 -16.59 8.18
N VAL A 133 -3.13 -15.43 8.58
CA VAL A 133 -3.83 -14.14 8.45
C VAL A 133 -4.01 -13.75 6.99
N ALA A 134 -2.92 -13.73 6.20
CA ALA A 134 -2.97 -13.32 4.81
C ALA A 134 -3.83 -14.25 3.96
N TYR A 135 -3.74 -15.57 4.19
CA TYR A 135 -4.58 -16.53 3.48
C TYR A 135 -6.05 -16.42 3.88
N SER A 136 -6.35 -16.21 5.17
CA SER A 136 -7.73 -16.02 5.62
C SER A 136 -8.36 -14.75 5.02
N GLU A 137 -7.59 -13.66 4.91
CA GLU A 137 -8.02 -12.43 4.23
C GLU A 137 -8.28 -12.68 2.74
N ALA A 138 -7.32 -13.30 2.04
CA ALA A 138 -7.44 -13.58 0.61
C ALA A 138 -8.63 -14.48 0.29
N LEU A 139 -8.81 -15.56 1.06
CA LEU A 139 -9.94 -16.48 0.90
C LEU A 139 -11.27 -15.79 1.22
N GLY A 140 -11.30 -14.93 2.25
CA GLY A 140 -12.49 -14.14 2.58
C GLY A 140 -12.92 -13.22 1.44
N VAL A 141 -11.96 -12.51 0.81
CA VAL A 141 -12.22 -11.70 -0.38
C VAL A 141 -12.68 -12.59 -1.54
N ALA A 142 -12.03 -13.72 -1.79
CA ALA A 142 -12.43 -14.62 -2.87
C ALA A 142 -13.87 -15.14 -2.69
N GLN A 143 -14.23 -15.56 -1.48
CA GLN A 143 -15.57 -16.03 -1.13
C GLN A 143 -16.64 -14.95 -1.28
N GLU A 144 -16.35 -13.70 -0.87
CA GLU A 144 -17.31 -12.60 -1.02
C GLU A 144 -17.67 -12.34 -2.49
N PHE A 145 -16.67 -12.34 -3.38
CA PHE A 145 -16.93 -12.19 -4.81
C PHE A 145 -17.60 -13.44 -5.42
N ALA A 146 -17.26 -14.63 -4.93
CA ALA A 146 -17.87 -15.89 -5.33
C ALA A 146 -19.37 -15.94 -5.03
N GLU A 147 -19.75 -15.59 -3.80
CA GLU A 147 -21.14 -15.45 -3.36
C GLU A 147 -21.89 -14.41 -4.19
N LYS A 148 -21.24 -13.27 -4.47
CA LYS A 148 -21.84 -12.17 -5.24
C LYS A 148 -22.12 -12.52 -6.70
N HIS A 149 -21.23 -13.28 -7.35
CA HIS A 149 -21.31 -13.61 -8.77
C HIS A 149 -21.79 -15.03 -9.07
N GLY A 150 -22.03 -15.85 -8.04
CA GLY A 150 -22.56 -17.20 -8.18
C GLY A 150 -21.58 -18.20 -8.79
N TYR A 151 -20.29 -18.10 -8.45
CA TYR A 151 -19.28 -19.10 -8.81
C TYR A 151 -18.69 -19.75 -7.55
N ASP A 152 -18.02 -20.89 -7.70
CA ASP A 152 -17.38 -21.60 -6.58
C ASP A 152 -15.89 -21.26 -6.50
N VAL A 153 -15.35 -21.25 -5.28
CA VAL A 153 -13.91 -21.08 -4.98
C VAL A 153 -13.42 -22.35 -4.31
N ASP A 154 -12.38 -22.99 -4.88
CA ASP A 154 -11.67 -24.09 -4.24
C ASP A 154 -10.56 -23.53 -3.31
N PRO A 155 -10.69 -23.68 -1.98
CA PRO A 155 -9.67 -23.19 -1.04
C PRO A 155 -8.30 -23.82 -1.26
N ASN A 156 -8.22 -25.10 -1.65
CA ASN A 156 -6.92 -25.75 -1.87
C ASN A 156 -6.20 -25.16 -3.08
N GLN A 157 -6.95 -24.81 -4.13
CA GLN A 157 -6.41 -24.15 -5.30
C GLN A 157 -5.91 -22.73 -4.97
N GLU A 158 -6.69 -21.96 -4.20
CA GLU A 158 -6.28 -20.63 -3.73
C GLU A 158 -5.01 -20.70 -2.87
N LEU A 159 -4.95 -21.66 -1.92
CA LEU A 159 -3.76 -21.85 -1.09
C LEU A 159 -2.52 -22.14 -1.92
N ASN A 160 -2.62 -23.04 -2.91
CA ASN A 160 -1.51 -23.38 -3.80
C ASN A 160 -1.10 -22.20 -4.69
N ALA A 161 -2.07 -21.42 -5.19
CA ALA A 161 -1.80 -20.23 -5.98
C ALA A 161 -1.05 -19.16 -5.16
N HIS A 162 -1.49 -18.90 -3.93
CA HIS A 162 -0.81 -17.99 -3.01
C HIS A 162 0.58 -18.50 -2.61
N ALA A 163 0.76 -19.79 -2.37
CA ALA A 163 2.06 -20.38 -2.07
C ALA A 163 3.05 -20.16 -3.23
N GLY A 164 2.63 -20.47 -4.46
CA GLY A 164 3.45 -20.25 -5.65
C GLY A 164 3.80 -18.78 -5.87
N ALA A 165 2.80 -17.89 -5.78
CA ALA A 165 3.00 -16.45 -5.93
C ALA A 165 3.97 -15.87 -4.90
N ASN A 166 3.88 -16.31 -3.64
CA ASN A 166 4.74 -15.82 -2.56
C ASN A 166 6.16 -16.40 -2.62
N ILE A 167 6.34 -17.64 -3.08
CA ILE A 167 7.68 -18.19 -3.36
C ILE A 167 8.37 -17.35 -4.45
N VAL A 168 7.66 -17.05 -5.54
CA VAL A 168 8.19 -16.20 -6.61
C VAL A 168 8.48 -14.79 -6.06
N SER A 169 7.56 -14.18 -5.32
CA SER A 169 7.77 -12.87 -4.69
C SER A 169 9.05 -12.86 -3.83
N ALA A 170 9.25 -13.87 -2.98
CA ALA A 170 10.42 -13.97 -2.11
C ALA A 170 11.75 -14.06 -2.90
N LEU A 171 11.77 -14.77 -4.02
CA LEU A 171 12.97 -14.89 -4.89
C LEU A 171 13.37 -13.58 -5.57
N PHE A 172 12.47 -12.59 -5.61
CA PHE A 172 12.74 -11.25 -6.14
C PHE A 172 12.77 -10.18 -5.04
N GLY A 173 12.85 -10.58 -3.76
CA GLY A 173 12.88 -9.66 -2.62
C GLY A 173 11.54 -8.95 -2.36
N GLY A 174 10.44 -9.47 -2.90
CA GLY A 174 9.10 -8.94 -2.70
C GLY A 174 8.54 -9.23 -1.30
N MET A 175 7.57 -8.43 -0.90
CA MET A 175 6.79 -8.67 0.32
C MET A 175 5.74 -9.76 0.09
N LEU A 176 5.14 -10.24 1.19
CA LEU A 176 4.02 -11.17 1.12
C LEU A 176 2.86 -10.56 0.33
N ALA A 177 2.41 -11.27 -0.70
CA ALA A 177 1.25 -10.93 -1.51
C ALA A 177 -0.01 -11.64 -0.99
N SER A 178 -1.07 -10.86 -0.80
CA SER A 178 -2.41 -11.31 -0.37
C SER A 178 -3.48 -10.80 -1.34
N GLY A 179 -4.72 -11.25 -1.14
CA GLY A 179 -5.89 -10.68 -1.81
C GLY A 179 -6.17 -9.25 -1.36
N SER A 180 -6.73 -8.41 -2.24
CA SER A 180 -7.08 -7.02 -1.92
C SER A 180 -8.54 -6.76 -2.29
N MET A 181 -9.37 -6.56 -1.26
CA MET A 181 -10.77 -6.20 -1.44
C MET A 181 -10.93 -4.94 -2.28
N SER A 182 -10.15 -3.89 -1.97
CA SER A 182 -10.21 -2.60 -2.65
C SER A 182 -9.84 -2.72 -4.12
N ALA A 183 -8.72 -3.39 -4.44
CA ALA A 183 -8.26 -3.54 -5.82
C ALA A 183 -9.22 -4.41 -6.65
N SER A 184 -9.78 -5.47 -6.07
CA SER A 184 -10.79 -6.31 -6.70
C SER A 184 -12.08 -5.53 -6.96
N ALA A 185 -12.54 -4.73 -6.00
CA ALA A 185 -13.74 -3.89 -6.13
C ALA A 185 -13.56 -2.81 -7.22
N VAL A 186 -12.37 -2.21 -7.34
CA VAL A 186 -12.08 -1.28 -8.44
C VAL A 186 -12.14 -1.97 -9.80
N LYS A 187 -11.54 -3.17 -9.93
CA LYS A 187 -11.57 -3.95 -11.17
C LYS A 187 -12.98 -4.36 -11.54
N GLU A 188 -13.75 -4.86 -10.59
CA GLU A 188 -15.15 -5.21 -10.77
C GLU A 188 -15.99 -4.00 -11.17
N GLY A 189 -15.83 -2.86 -10.48
CA GLY A 189 -16.51 -1.60 -10.79
C GLY A 189 -16.15 -1.05 -12.17
N ALA A 190 -14.96 -1.35 -12.67
CA ALA A 190 -14.53 -1.06 -14.05
C ALA A 190 -15.05 -2.08 -15.09
N GLY A 191 -15.78 -3.11 -14.67
CA GLY A 191 -16.36 -4.14 -15.53
C GLY A 191 -15.43 -5.31 -15.84
N ALA A 192 -14.34 -5.50 -15.10
CA ALA A 192 -13.47 -6.66 -15.28
C ALA A 192 -14.21 -7.97 -14.95
N ARG A 193 -14.14 -8.94 -15.88
CA ARG A 193 -14.78 -10.26 -15.73
C ARG A 193 -13.80 -11.43 -15.76
N THR A 194 -12.52 -11.15 -16.03
CA THR A 194 -11.49 -12.19 -16.18
C THR A 194 -10.18 -11.74 -15.52
N GLN A 195 -9.30 -12.72 -15.29
CA GLN A 195 -7.96 -12.52 -14.74
C GLN A 195 -7.04 -11.72 -15.69
N MET A 196 -7.47 -11.41 -16.91
CA MET A 196 -6.74 -10.52 -17.82
C MET A 196 -6.49 -9.14 -17.22
N SER A 197 -7.38 -8.67 -16.34
CA SER A 197 -7.18 -7.43 -15.59
C SER A 197 -5.90 -7.47 -14.73
N ASN A 198 -5.53 -8.62 -14.18
CA ASN A 198 -4.29 -8.80 -13.42
C ASN A 198 -3.05 -8.76 -14.33
N LEU A 199 -3.13 -9.35 -15.53
CA LEU A 199 -2.04 -9.26 -16.51
C LEU A 199 -1.83 -7.83 -16.99
N VAL A 200 -2.90 -7.09 -17.29
CA VAL A 200 -2.81 -5.66 -17.63
C VAL A 200 -2.20 -4.86 -16.48
N THR A 201 -2.61 -5.13 -15.24
CA THR A 201 -2.02 -4.49 -14.05
C THR A 201 -0.52 -4.81 -13.95
N TRP A 202 -0.12 -6.06 -14.17
CA TRP A 202 1.27 -6.49 -14.12
C TRP A 202 2.13 -5.81 -15.20
N VAL A 203 1.66 -5.74 -16.45
CA VAL A 203 2.34 -5.02 -17.54
C VAL A 203 2.47 -3.53 -17.21
N ALA A 204 1.40 -2.90 -16.73
CA ALA A 204 1.42 -1.49 -16.34
C ALA A 204 2.43 -1.23 -15.20
N THR A 205 2.53 -2.12 -14.22
CA THR A 205 3.52 -2.06 -13.15
C THR A 205 4.95 -2.15 -13.71
N ILE A 206 5.22 -3.08 -14.63
CA ILE A 206 6.54 -3.21 -15.26
C ILE A 206 6.91 -1.92 -16.02
N ILE A 207 5.99 -1.37 -16.81
CA ILE A 207 6.20 -0.11 -17.53
C ILE A 207 6.50 1.02 -16.53
N THR A 208 5.75 1.07 -15.42
CA THR A 208 5.92 2.09 -14.40
C THR A 208 7.30 2.04 -13.76
N VAL A 209 7.75 0.84 -13.37
CA VAL A 209 9.06 0.63 -12.74
C VAL A 209 10.21 0.96 -13.71
N LEU A 210 10.09 0.57 -14.98
CA LEU A 210 11.13 0.76 -15.99
C LEU A 210 11.26 2.21 -16.47
N PHE A 211 10.13 2.91 -16.64
CA PHE A 211 10.13 4.19 -17.36
C PHE A 211 9.58 5.38 -16.54
N LEU A 212 8.66 5.15 -15.61
CA LEU A 212 7.94 6.25 -14.93
C LEU A 212 8.48 6.54 -13.52
N THR A 213 9.36 5.70 -12.95
CA THR A 213 9.98 5.95 -11.63
C THR A 213 10.57 7.35 -11.44
N PRO A 214 11.21 7.99 -12.45
CA PRO A 214 11.73 9.35 -12.29
C PRO A 214 10.64 10.41 -12.06
N LEU A 215 9.41 10.16 -12.51
CA LEU A 215 8.29 11.10 -12.35
C LEU A 215 7.85 11.24 -10.89
N PHE A 216 8.10 10.24 -10.06
CA PHE A 216 7.66 10.23 -8.66
C PHE A 216 8.66 10.88 -7.70
N THR A 217 9.82 11.33 -8.18
CA THR A 217 10.91 11.83 -7.32
C THR A 217 10.51 13.08 -6.53
N SER A 218 9.70 13.97 -7.12
CA SER A 218 9.19 15.19 -6.50
C SER A 218 7.88 14.99 -5.72
N LEU A 219 7.33 13.77 -5.67
CA LEU A 219 6.06 13.50 -5.00
C LEU A 219 6.19 13.72 -3.49
N PRO A 220 5.35 14.57 -2.87
CA PRO A 220 5.33 14.71 -1.42
C PRO A 220 4.93 13.42 -0.70
N GLU A 221 5.66 13.02 0.33
CA GLU A 221 5.36 11.80 1.10
C GLU A 221 3.99 11.86 1.80
N ALA A 222 3.53 13.07 2.15
CA ALA A 222 2.21 13.29 2.76
C ALA A 222 1.04 12.90 1.85
N VAL A 223 1.26 12.81 0.53
CA VAL A 223 0.25 12.35 -0.44
C VAL A 223 0.14 10.82 -0.44
N LEU A 224 1.18 10.12 0.02
CA LEU A 224 1.23 8.66 0.14
C LEU A 224 0.76 8.16 1.51
N GLY A 225 0.65 9.07 2.49
CA GLY A 225 0.22 8.77 3.87
C GLY A 225 -1.28 8.70 4.05
#